data_AF-A0A0R2VFH7-F1
#
_entry.id   AF-A0A0R2VFH7-F1
#
_cell.length_a   1.000
_cell.length_b   1.000
_cell.length_c   1.000
_cell.angle_alpha   90.00
_cell.angle_beta   90.00
_cell.angle_gamma   90.00
#
_symmetry.space_group_name_H-M   'P 1'
#
loop_
_entity.id
_entity.type
_entity.pdbx_description
1 polymer ?
#
loop_
_entity_poly.entity_id
_entity_poly.type
_entity_poly.pdbx_seq_one_letter_code
_entity_poly.pdbx_strand_id
1 'polypeptide(L)'
;MIALTNLTVAQSTSATMSETFVVQLDSAGPMVDTYTIDCSSLAFTSDEAAERFFKSLQDNLVQFEFDAASQTATMRLSLPYVADKGWGVAEWNNYFNSTAERYGRMFEAFN
;
A
#
# COMPACT_ATOMS: atom_id res chain seq x y z
N MET A 1 13.52 1.94 -39.02
CA MET A 1 13.10 0.94 -38.02
C MET A 1 13.21 1.59 -36.66
N ILE A 2 12.09 1.92 -36.03
CA ILE A 2 12.07 2.50 -34.67
C ILE A 2 11.69 1.35 -33.74
N ALA A 3 12.61 0.99 -32.84
CA ALA A 3 12.31 0.06 -31.76
C ALA A 3 11.43 0.80 -30.74
N LEU A 4 10.15 0.42 -30.67
CA LEU A 4 9.29 0.78 -29.56
C LEU A 4 9.70 -0.10 -28.38
N THR A 5 10.53 0.43 -27.49
CA THR A 5 10.68 -0.12 -26.15
C THR A 5 9.34 0.02 -25.43
N ASN A 6 8.63 -1.10 -25.28
CA ASN A 6 7.49 -1.21 -24.39
C ASN A 6 7.94 -0.83 -22.97
N LEU A 7 7.67 0.41 -22.58
CA LEU A 7 7.59 0.78 -21.17
C LEU A 7 6.41 -0.02 -20.60
N THR A 8 6.69 -1.12 -19.91
CA THR A 8 5.76 -1.69 -18.95
C THR A 8 5.53 -0.60 -17.90
N VAL A 9 4.50 0.22 -18.12
CA VAL A 9 3.88 1.01 -17.07
C VAL A 9 3.41 -0.05 -16.07
N ALA A 10 4.05 -0.13 -14.91
CA ALA A 10 3.53 -0.91 -13.80
C ALA A 10 2.08 -0.46 -13.63
N GLN A 11 1.11 -1.35 -13.87
CA GLN A 11 -0.30 -1.03 -13.69
C GLN A 11 -0.53 -0.84 -12.21
N SER A 12 -0.34 0.39 -11.73
CA SER A 12 -0.71 0.78 -10.38
C SER A 12 -2.23 0.92 -10.33
N THR A 13 -2.89 0.04 -9.60
CA THR A 13 -4.31 0.17 -9.27
C THR A 13 -4.43 1.03 -8.00
N SER A 14 -5.52 1.78 -7.84
CA SER A 14 -5.76 2.54 -6.61
C SER A 14 -6.16 1.63 -5.45
N ALA A 15 -5.63 1.90 -4.26
CA ALA A 15 -6.12 1.40 -2.99
C ALA A 15 -6.44 2.59 -2.08
N THR A 16 -7.30 2.39 -1.08
CA THR A 16 -7.63 3.44 -0.11
C THR A 16 -7.14 3.05 1.27
N MET A 17 -6.80 4.05 2.09
CA MET A 17 -6.57 3.88 3.52
C MET A 17 -7.60 4.71 4.28
N SER A 18 -8.40 4.06 5.13
CA SER A 18 -9.39 4.75 5.95
C SER A 18 -8.75 5.50 7.13
N GLU A 19 -9.53 6.34 7.82
CA GLU A 19 -9.14 6.97 9.09
C GLU A 19 -8.84 5.95 10.20
N THR A 20 -9.36 4.73 10.07
CA THR A 20 -9.06 3.60 10.96
C THR A 20 -7.86 2.77 10.48
N PHE A 21 -7.08 3.30 9.53
CA PHE A 21 -5.88 2.68 8.95
C PHE A 21 -6.11 1.32 8.28
N VAL A 22 -7.36 1.05 7.86
CA VAL A 22 -7.67 -0.13 7.05
C VAL A 22 -7.29 0.19 5.61
N VAL A 23 -6.39 -0.61 5.04
CA VAL A 23 -6.10 -0.58 3.60
C VAL A 23 -7.13 -1.44 2.88
N GLN A 24 -7.74 -0.89 1.84
CA GLN A 24 -8.71 -1.60 1.01
C GLN A 24 -8.29 -1.55 -0.46
N LEU A 25 -8.08 -2.74 -1.01
CA LEU A 25 -7.90 -2.95 -2.44
C LEU A 25 -9.26 -2.95 -3.14
N ASP A 26 -9.32 -2.39 -4.35
CA ASP A 26 -10.51 -2.45 -5.20
C ASP A 26 -10.82 -3.92 -5.57
N SER A 27 -12.00 -4.39 -5.16
CA SER A 27 -12.47 -5.76 -5.42
C SER A 27 -13.01 -5.97 -6.82
N ALA A 28 -13.28 -4.90 -7.57
CA ALA A 28 -13.74 -4.97 -8.96
C ALA A 28 -12.57 -4.98 -9.96
N GLY A 29 -11.36 -4.56 -9.53
CA GLY A 29 -10.17 -4.48 -10.36
C GLY A 29 -9.37 -5.79 -10.43
N PRO A 30 -8.50 -5.95 -11.45
CA PRO A 30 -7.54 -7.03 -11.47
C PRO A 30 -6.58 -6.89 -10.29
N MET A 31 -6.21 -8.04 -9.73
CA MET A 31 -5.17 -8.11 -8.72
C MET A 31 -3.81 -7.78 -9.36
N VAL A 32 -3.11 -6.80 -8.80
CA VAL A 32 -1.79 -6.37 -9.24
C VAL A 32 -0.81 -6.42 -8.08
N ASP A 33 0.48 -6.32 -8.36
CA ASP A 33 1.51 -6.29 -7.33
C ASP A 33 1.72 -4.89 -6.74
N THR A 34 1.29 -3.84 -7.45
CA THR A 34 1.57 -2.45 -7.08
C THR A 34 0.29 -1.64 -6.99
N TYR A 35 0.11 -0.96 -5.86
CA TYR A 35 -1.03 -0.09 -5.61
C TYR A 35 -0.58 1.31 -5.21
N THR A 36 -1.35 2.33 -5.59
CA THR A 36 -1.16 3.70 -5.11
C THR A 36 -2.26 4.02 -4.10
N ILE A 37 -1.86 4.55 -2.95
CA ILE A 37 -2.75 4.94 -1.86
C ILE A 37 -2.68 6.45 -1.72
N ASP A 38 -3.83 7.11 -1.75
CA ASP A 38 -3.95 8.51 -1.36
C ASP A 38 -3.90 8.62 0.17
N CYS A 39 -2.95 9.40 0.67
CA CYS A 39 -2.70 9.61 2.08
C CYS A 39 -2.92 11.07 2.50
N SER A 40 -3.50 11.90 1.64
CA SER A 40 -3.77 13.32 1.92
C SER A 40 -4.73 13.54 3.10
N SER A 41 -5.58 12.54 3.40
CA SER A 41 -6.46 12.53 4.58
C SER A 41 -5.73 12.25 5.89
N LEU A 42 -4.51 11.71 5.83
CA LEU A 42 -3.70 11.40 7.01
C LEU A 42 -2.96 12.67 7.44
N ALA A 43 -3.34 13.22 8.58
CA ALA A 43 -2.77 14.46 9.12
C ALA A 43 -1.39 14.22 9.76
N PHE A 44 -0.39 13.91 8.93
CA PHE A 44 0.99 13.77 9.39
C PHE A 44 1.57 15.11 9.88
N THR A 45 2.25 15.11 11.02
CA THR A 45 2.86 16.30 11.62
C THR A 45 4.11 16.77 10.87
N SER A 46 4.76 15.86 10.12
CA SER A 46 5.89 16.14 9.25
C SER A 46 6.12 15.02 8.22
N ASP A 47 6.87 15.32 7.17
CA ASP A 47 7.28 14.32 6.16
C ASP A 47 8.10 13.19 6.80
N GLU A 48 8.94 13.50 7.80
CA GLU A 48 9.71 12.50 8.53
C GLU A 48 8.81 11.55 9.33
N ALA A 49 7.75 12.07 9.97
CA ALA A 49 6.76 11.26 10.68
C ALA A 49 6.04 10.30 9.71
N ALA A 50 5.63 10.80 8.54
CA ALA A 50 5.01 9.98 7.49
C ALA A 50 5.95 8.88 7.00
N GLU A 51 7.20 9.20 6.68
CA GLU A 51 8.19 8.21 6.25
C GLU A 51 8.42 7.11 7.30
N ARG A 52 8.56 7.50 8.58
CA ARG A 52 8.75 6.55 9.68
C ARG A 52 7.55 5.65 9.87
N PHE A 53 6.35 6.22 9.78
CA PHE A 53 5.10 5.48 9.77
C PHE A 53 5.09 4.42 8.66
N PHE A 54 5.26 4.81 7.38
CA PHE A 54 5.22 3.86 6.27
C PHE A 54 6.34 2.81 6.32
N LYS A 55 7.55 3.18 6.75
CA LYS A 55 8.66 2.23 6.99
C LYS A 55 8.30 1.20 8.05
N SER A 56 7.56 1.59 9.09
CA SER A 56 7.13 0.68 10.16
C SER A 56 6.02 -0.29 9.77
N LEU A 57 5.27 0.00 8.70
CA LEU A 57 4.18 -0.86 8.23
C LEU A 57 4.70 -2.07 7.45
N GLN A 58 5.92 -1.98 6.93
CA GLN A 58 6.51 -2.97 6.03
C GLN A 58 6.71 -4.32 6.71
N ASP A 59 6.48 -5.40 5.96
CA ASP A 59 6.82 -6.77 6.35
C ASP A 59 7.17 -7.62 5.11
N ASN A 60 7.23 -8.94 5.28
CA ASN A 60 7.58 -9.85 4.18
C ASN A 60 6.53 -9.90 3.06
N LEU A 61 5.30 -9.43 3.31
CA LEU A 61 4.19 -9.46 2.36
C LEU A 61 3.96 -8.09 1.73
N VAL A 62 4.20 -7.01 2.47
CA VAL A 62 3.88 -5.66 2.01
C VAL A 62 5.05 -4.71 2.21
N GLN A 63 5.37 -3.95 1.17
CA GLN A 63 6.30 -2.83 1.21
C GLN A 63 5.57 -1.52 0.91
N PHE A 64 6.04 -0.43 1.51
CA PHE A 64 5.50 0.90 1.30
C PHE A 64 6.62 1.89 0.97
N GLU A 65 6.34 2.79 0.05
CA GLU A 65 7.19 3.91 -0.33
C GLU A 65 6.32 5.17 -0.34
N PHE A 66 6.61 6.14 0.52
CA PHE A 66 5.82 7.36 0.66
C PHE A 66 6.44 8.50 -0.12
N ASP A 67 5.64 9.18 -0.93
CA ASP A 67 5.99 10.43 -1.60
C ASP A 67 5.27 11.58 -0.89
N ALA A 68 6.04 12.37 -0.15
CA ALA A 68 5.53 13.51 0.59
C ALA A 68 5.05 14.65 -0.31
N ALA A 69 5.61 14.81 -1.51
CA ALA A 69 5.26 15.89 -2.42
C ALA A 69 3.85 15.69 -3.00
N SER A 70 3.47 14.44 -3.29
CA SER A 70 2.14 14.07 -3.77
C SER A 70 1.19 13.61 -2.66
N GLN A 71 1.68 13.41 -1.43
CA GLN A 71 0.97 12.76 -0.33
C GLN A 71 0.39 11.38 -0.71
N THR A 72 1.15 10.60 -1.48
CA THR A 72 0.75 9.25 -1.89
C THR A 72 1.73 8.20 -1.40
N ALA A 73 1.22 7.04 -0.98
CA ALA A 73 2.05 5.87 -0.70
C ALA A 73 1.93 4.85 -1.85
N THR A 74 3.07 4.40 -2.37
CA THR A 74 3.14 3.24 -3.25
C THR A 74 3.28 1.99 -2.40
N MET A 75 2.30 1.09 -2.49
CA MET A 75 2.28 -0.19 -1.80
C MET A 75 2.64 -1.31 -2.79
N ARG A 76 3.60 -2.17 -2.43
CA ARG A 76 3.99 -3.35 -3.22
C ARG A 76 3.67 -4.62 -2.45
N LEU A 77 2.86 -5.48 -3.06
CA LEU A 77 2.46 -6.77 -2.53
C LEU A 77 3.40 -7.85 -3.05
N SER A 78 3.92 -8.66 -2.15
CA SER A 78 4.76 -9.81 -2.49
C SER A 78 3.90 -11.03 -2.83
N LEU A 79 3.15 -10.94 -3.95
CA LEU A 79 2.24 -11.98 -4.42
C LEU A 79 2.84 -13.40 -4.45
N PRO A 80 4.11 -13.61 -4.85
CA PRO A 80 4.70 -14.94 -4.87
C PRO A 80 4.74 -15.66 -3.51
N TYR A 81 4.72 -14.92 -2.38
CA TYR A 81 4.76 -15.51 -1.03
C TYR A 81 3.43 -16.11 -0.58
N VAL A 82 2.34 -15.82 -1.28
CA VAL A 82 0.98 -16.30 -0.97
C VAL A 82 0.30 -16.95 -2.18
N ALA A 83 1.03 -17.10 -3.29
CA ALA A 83 0.51 -17.67 -4.53
C ALA A 83 0.07 -19.14 -4.36
N ASP A 84 0.80 -19.90 -3.54
CA ASP A 84 0.48 -21.29 -3.18
C ASP A 84 -0.78 -21.42 -2.32
N LYS A 85 -1.18 -20.34 -1.63
CA LYS A 85 -2.40 -20.26 -0.81
C LYS A 85 -3.62 -19.80 -1.59
N GLY A 86 -3.45 -19.37 -2.84
CA GLY A 86 -4.54 -18.90 -3.70
C GLY A 86 -5.17 -17.58 -3.22
N TRP A 87 -4.40 -16.70 -2.57
CA TRP A 87 -4.91 -15.41 -2.12
C TRP A 87 -5.36 -14.53 -3.28
N GLY A 88 -6.63 -14.12 -3.26
CA GLY A 88 -7.20 -13.07 -4.11
C GLY A 88 -7.39 -11.77 -3.34
N VAL A 89 -8.12 -10.83 -3.94
CA VAL A 89 -8.37 -9.50 -3.34
C VAL A 89 -9.06 -9.60 -1.97
N ALA A 90 -9.97 -10.56 -1.79
CA ALA A 90 -10.66 -10.76 -0.52
C ALA A 90 -9.70 -11.17 0.60
N GLU A 91 -8.77 -12.09 0.35
CA GLU A 91 -7.77 -12.53 1.33
C GLU A 91 -6.81 -11.40 1.71
N TRP A 92 -6.40 -10.56 0.73
CA TRP A 92 -5.58 -9.39 1.03
C TRP A 92 -6.32 -8.33 1.84
N ASN A 93 -7.58 -8.05 1.52
CA ASN A 93 -8.40 -7.15 2.33
C ASN A 93 -8.60 -7.69 3.75
N ASN A 94 -8.73 -9.02 3.93
CA ASN A 94 -8.77 -9.64 5.26
C ASN A 94 -7.43 -9.49 6.01
N TYR A 95 -6.31 -9.66 5.31
CA TYR A 95 -4.99 -9.40 5.88
C TYR A 95 -4.87 -7.93 6.35
N PHE A 96 -5.25 -6.95 5.52
CA PHE A 96 -5.19 -5.55 5.89
C PHE A 96 -6.11 -5.17 7.05
N ASN A 97 -7.30 -5.77 7.11
CA ASN A 97 -8.19 -5.63 8.27
C ASN A 97 -7.51 -6.12 9.55
N SER A 98 -6.78 -7.24 9.49
CA SER A 98 -6.06 -7.79 10.66
C SER A 98 -4.85 -6.94 11.09
N THR A 99 -4.28 -6.15 10.18
CA THR A 99 -3.12 -5.28 10.47
C THR A 99 -3.52 -3.85 10.83
N ALA A 100 -4.77 -3.44 10.62
CA ALA A 100 -5.21 -2.05 10.82
C ALA A 100 -4.94 -1.53 12.24
N GLU A 101 -5.19 -2.35 13.28
CA GLU A 101 -4.86 -1.96 14.66
C GLU A 101 -3.36 -1.74 14.88
N ARG A 102 -2.50 -2.56 14.24
CA ARG A 102 -1.05 -2.37 14.27
C ARG A 102 -0.69 -1.03 13.63
N TYR A 103 -1.30 -0.71 12.49
CA TYR A 103 -1.04 0.53 11.78
C TYR A 103 -1.45 1.74 12.62
N GLY A 104 -2.64 1.72 13.24
CA GLY A 104 -3.07 2.79 14.15
C GLY A 104 -2.09 3.04 15.30
N ARG A 105 -1.61 1.97 15.95
CA ARG A 105 -0.58 2.11 17.01
C ARG A 105 0.73 2.68 16.51
N MET A 106 1.14 2.36 15.27
CA MET A 106 2.36 2.95 14.68
C MET A 106 2.15 4.41 14.32
N PHE A 107 0.97 4.79 13.84
CA PHE A 107 0.64 6.19 13.56
C PHE A 107 0.76 7.03 14.83
N GLU A 108 0.14 6.59 15.94
CA GLU A 108 0.24 7.27 17.24
C GLU A 108 1.67 7.37 17.78
N ALA A 109 2.55 6.42 17.41
CA ALA A 109 3.93 6.39 17.91
C ALA A 109 4.88 7.32 17.13
N PHE A 110 4.57 7.62 15.86
CA PHE A 110 5.45 8.38 14.98
C PHE A 110 4.92 9.76 14.61
N ASN A 111 3.62 9.99 14.77
CA ASN A 111 2.97 11.27 14.47
C ASN A 111 2.92 12.20 15.68
#